data_AF-A0A7R9GWX9-F1
#
_entry.id   AF-A0A7R9GWX9-F1
#
_cell.length_a   1.000
_cell.length_b   1.000
_cell.length_c   1.000
_cell.angle_alpha   90.00
_cell.angle_beta   90.00
_cell.angle_gamma   90.00
#
_symmetry.space_group_name_H-M   'P 1'
#
loop_
_entity.id
_entity.type
_entity.pdbx_description
1 polymer ?
#
loop_
_entity_poly.entity_id
_entity_poly.type
_entity_poly.pdbx_seq_one_letter_code
_entity_poly.pdbx_strand_id
1 'polypeptide(L)'
;MVGKRLSHQPNLNLWPPLLYPCRSCTHTLESHVCHLASLTEEEINRLLGMVVDVENIFMSMHREEDADTKRVYYYLFKVLRKCILTLTKPTIEGPLGHPPFERPSIAKSVTNFVTHKFGHLIPREFQTLNDLAKMFLHCLNHWNFEAPSARRQVATVDEVSAYKINYTRWLVFCHVPAFCDSLPHFDTTLVFGRTLLRAVFRSVYSQLMDKCHSERDRMPPEKRILVLTHFPKFLCMLETEVFATNSPIWDPDFKPEPPSTATVPMETKSPAVGAVKFEKLIVPAAEKGGFTTVNVSPGFAGFGKKQLRDSTGLSVGEKRTAPADGPSGSRISASETKKRRTVEPVEDVPEEVVTKIVATLEGVDMIGPEAVFPENAPRDEAAKQEEKQGIIQFHVVGNSLTRPVSKQVVLWLIGLQNVFSHQLPKMPKEYITRMVFDAKHKTLALMKDNRPIGGICFRMFQTQGFSEIVFCAVTSSEQVKGYGSHLMNHLKDYHIRQNITHFLTFADEFAIGYFRKQGFSKDIKIPRSMYQGYIKDYEGATLMHCELNSRIVYTEFTAVVRKQKK
;
A
#
# COMPACT_ATOMS: atom_id res chain seq x y z
N MET A 1 -14.30 33.96 -11.59
CA MET A 1 -13.52 35.10 -11.02
C MET A 1 -12.29 34.60 -10.26
N VAL A 2 -11.38 33.87 -10.92
CA VAL A 2 -10.15 33.36 -10.30
C VAL A 2 -8.97 34.34 -10.47
N GLY A 3 -9.11 35.36 -11.33
CA GLY A 3 -8.07 36.38 -11.59
C GLY A 3 -8.13 37.67 -10.78
N LYS A 4 -8.98 37.80 -9.74
CA LYS A 4 -9.11 39.08 -8.98
C LYS A 4 -8.99 38.96 -7.45
N ARG A 5 -8.51 37.84 -6.91
CA ARG A 5 -8.19 37.70 -5.47
C ARG A 5 -6.77 37.20 -5.21
N LEU A 6 -5.81 37.67 -6.01
CA LEU A 6 -4.37 37.43 -5.78
C LEU A 6 -3.57 38.71 -5.49
N SER A 7 -4.21 39.86 -5.33
CA SER A 7 -3.51 41.14 -5.07
C SER A 7 -3.29 41.49 -3.59
N HIS A 8 -3.73 40.66 -2.64
CA HIS A 8 -3.51 40.93 -1.21
C HIS A 8 -3.13 39.68 -0.40
N GLN A 9 -2.02 39.02 -0.76
CA GLN A 9 -1.22 38.24 0.19
C GLN A 9 0.27 38.34 -0.19
N PRO A 10 1.15 38.86 0.69
CA PRO A 10 2.56 38.97 0.38
C PRO A 10 3.25 37.64 0.71
N ASN A 11 3.09 36.62 -0.14
CA ASN A 11 3.87 35.37 -0.11
C ASN A 11 3.73 34.62 -1.44
N LEU A 12 4.47 35.05 -2.48
CA LEU A 12 4.62 34.28 -3.72
C LEU A 12 6.11 34.14 -4.05
N ASN A 13 6.70 33.01 -3.66
CA ASN A 13 8.00 32.52 -4.18
C ASN A 13 8.05 30.97 -4.23
N LEU A 14 6.92 30.27 -4.13
CA LEU A 14 6.86 28.80 -4.09
C LEU A 14 6.28 28.15 -5.36
N TRP A 15 5.76 28.95 -6.30
CA TRP A 15 5.10 28.46 -7.51
C TRP A 15 5.88 28.97 -8.71
N PRO A 16 6.26 28.12 -9.68
CA PRO A 16 6.87 28.61 -10.91
C PRO A 16 5.91 29.63 -11.54
N PRO A 17 6.40 30.81 -11.96
CA PRO A 17 5.57 31.78 -12.66
C PRO A 17 4.86 31.13 -13.85
N LEU A 18 3.62 31.49 -14.16
CA LEU A 18 2.90 30.97 -15.33
C LEU A 18 3.65 31.21 -16.66
N LEU A 19 4.56 32.19 -16.66
CA LEU A 19 5.47 32.53 -17.75
C LEU A 19 6.72 31.63 -17.83
N TYR A 20 6.89 30.67 -16.91
CA TYR A 20 8.07 29.82 -16.88
C TYR A 20 8.12 28.91 -18.12
N PRO A 21 9.23 28.89 -18.88
CA PRO A 21 9.32 28.11 -20.11
C PRO A 21 9.48 26.62 -19.83
N CYS A 22 8.75 25.80 -20.56
CA CYS A 22 8.86 24.35 -20.54
C CYS A 22 10.22 23.91 -21.09
N ARG A 23 10.92 23.01 -20.40
CA ARG A 23 12.24 22.50 -20.83
C ARG A 23 12.19 21.70 -22.14
N SER A 24 11.03 21.16 -22.50
CA SER A 24 10.89 20.29 -23.66
C SER A 24 10.43 21.01 -24.93
N CYS A 25 9.49 21.96 -24.82
CA CYS A 25 8.94 22.66 -25.99
C CYS A 25 9.07 24.18 -25.92
N THR A 26 9.71 24.73 -24.89
CA THR A 26 9.95 26.18 -24.67
C THR A 26 8.72 27.07 -24.51
N HIS A 27 7.50 26.55 -24.70
CA HIS A 27 6.26 27.26 -24.41
C HIS A 27 6.08 27.55 -22.91
N THR A 28 5.29 28.57 -22.58
CA THR A 28 5.01 28.96 -21.17
C THR A 28 4.17 27.91 -20.46
N LEU A 29 4.33 27.77 -19.14
CA LEU A 29 3.47 26.90 -18.32
C LEU A 29 1.98 27.19 -18.53
N GLU A 30 1.61 28.47 -18.70
CA GLU A 30 0.24 28.89 -19.02
C GLU A 30 -0.34 28.17 -20.25
N SER A 31 0.46 28.01 -21.32
CA SER A 31 0.04 27.30 -22.52
C SER A 31 -0.26 25.81 -22.28
N HIS A 32 0.39 25.21 -21.27
CA HIS A 32 0.18 23.81 -20.91
C HIS A 32 -1.06 23.61 -20.03
N VAL A 33 -1.43 24.59 -19.22
CA VAL A 33 -2.54 24.47 -18.25
C VAL A 33 -3.77 25.28 -18.63
N CYS A 34 -3.77 25.97 -19.78
CA CYS A 34 -4.89 26.81 -20.23
C CYS A 34 -6.22 26.05 -20.28
N HIS A 35 -6.18 24.77 -20.67
CA HIS A 35 -7.34 23.88 -20.73
C HIS A 35 -7.90 23.50 -19.35
N LEU A 36 -7.14 23.69 -18.27
CA LEU A 36 -7.58 23.44 -16.89
C LEU A 36 -8.32 24.64 -16.30
N ALA A 37 -8.13 25.85 -16.85
CA ALA A 37 -8.69 27.09 -16.30
C ALA A 37 -10.23 27.14 -16.37
N SER A 38 -10.85 26.36 -17.27
CA SER A 38 -12.30 26.25 -17.44
C SER A 38 -12.95 25.11 -16.64
N LEU A 39 -12.14 24.28 -15.96
CA LEU A 39 -12.64 23.12 -15.22
C LEU A 39 -13.14 23.50 -13.82
N THR A 40 -14.04 22.68 -13.27
CA THR A 40 -14.51 22.84 -11.89
C THR A 40 -13.46 22.34 -10.90
N GLU A 41 -13.55 22.79 -9.65
CA GLU A 41 -12.65 22.34 -8.59
C GLU A 41 -12.72 20.82 -8.36
N GLU A 42 -13.90 20.20 -8.52
CA GLU A 42 -14.03 18.74 -8.41
C GLU A 42 -13.21 18.01 -9.48
N GLU A 43 -13.24 18.52 -10.71
CA GLU A 43 -12.52 17.90 -11.83
C GLU A 43 -11.01 18.10 -11.71
N ILE A 44 -10.56 19.25 -11.20
CA ILE A 44 -9.15 19.48 -10.85
C ILE A 44 -8.71 18.52 -9.74
N ASN A 45 -9.50 18.37 -8.68
CA ASN A 45 -9.20 17.45 -7.58
C ASN A 45 -9.15 15.99 -8.06
N ARG A 46 -10.03 15.60 -8.99
CA ARG A 46 -10.00 14.28 -9.63
C ARG A 46 -8.69 14.05 -10.38
N LEU A 47 -8.24 15.02 -11.18
CA LEU A 47 -6.97 14.93 -11.92
C LEU A 47 -5.77 14.90 -10.98
N LEU A 48 -5.80 15.67 -9.88
CA LEU A 48 -4.77 15.62 -8.84
C LEU A 48 -4.71 14.25 -8.16
N GLY A 49 -5.86 13.62 -7.89
CA GLY A 49 -5.91 12.25 -7.40
C GLY A 49 -5.23 11.26 -8.35
N MET A 50 -5.48 11.40 -9.65
CA MET A 50 -4.81 10.58 -10.68
C MET A 50 -3.29 10.82 -10.72
N VAL A 51 -2.82 12.05 -10.50
CA VAL A 51 -1.38 12.35 -10.42
C VAL A 51 -0.74 11.64 -9.24
N VAL A 52 -1.38 11.65 -8.06
CA VAL A 52 -0.91 10.91 -6.88
C VAL A 52 -0.88 9.41 -7.15
N ASP A 53 -1.90 8.87 -7.82
CA ASP A 53 -1.94 7.45 -8.19
C ASP A 53 -0.84 7.08 -9.20
N VAL A 54 -0.51 7.97 -10.15
CA VAL A 54 0.63 7.79 -11.05
C VAL A 54 1.94 7.71 -10.28
N GLU A 55 2.14 8.56 -9.27
CA GLU A 55 3.32 8.52 -8.39
C GLU A 55 3.36 7.22 -7.57
N ASN A 56 2.23 6.78 -7.01
CA ASN A 56 2.11 5.54 -6.26
C ASN A 56 2.48 4.33 -7.14
N ILE A 57 1.92 4.22 -8.34
CA ILE A 57 2.23 3.14 -9.29
C ILE A 57 3.70 3.20 -9.71
N PHE A 58 4.23 4.40 -9.97
CA PHE A 58 5.64 4.56 -10.33
C PHE A 58 6.58 4.06 -9.22
N MET A 59 6.28 4.39 -7.96
CA MET A 59 7.05 3.91 -6.81
C MET A 59 6.93 2.39 -6.63
N SER A 60 5.73 1.82 -6.75
CA SER A 60 5.51 0.38 -6.70
C SER A 60 6.26 -0.36 -7.81
N MET A 61 6.26 0.19 -9.03
CA MET A 61 6.99 -0.37 -10.18
C MET A 61 8.51 -0.42 -9.98
N HIS A 62 9.10 0.56 -9.29
CA HIS A 62 10.54 0.57 -9.00
C HIS A 62 10.94 -0.41 -7.90
N ARG A 63 10.03 -0.69 -6.95
CA ARG A 63 10.25 -1.66 -5.86
C ARG A 63 9.99 -3.08 -6.28
N GLU A 64 9.18 -3.28 -7.32
CA GLU A 64 8.86 -4.60 -7.82
C GLU A 64 10.11 -5.32 -8.34
N GLU A 65 10.18 -6.63 -8.20
CA GLU A 65 11.27 -7.43 -8.77
C GLU A 65 10.74 -8.25 -9.97
N ASP A 66 9.50 -8.73 -9.87
CA ASP A 66 8.89 -9.58 -10.88
C ASP A 66 8.58 -8.83 -12.18
N ALA A 67 9.10 -9.36 -13.29
CA ALA A 67 8.96 -8.75 -14.61
C ALA A 67 7.52 -8.73 -15.12
N ASP A 68 6.70 -9.74 -14.78
CA ASP A 68 5.31 -9.80 -15.21
C ASP A 68 4.46 -8.75 -14.47
N THR A 69 4.67 -8.58 -13.16
CA THR A 69 4.02 -7.57 -12.33
C THR A 69 4.43 -6.16 -12.75
N LYS A 70 5.72 -5.92 -13.02
CA LYS A 70 6.20 -4.63 -13.58
C LYS A 70 5.50 -4.22 -14.86
N ARG A 71 5.28 -5.16 -15.79
CA ARG A 71 4.58 -4.87 -17.05
C ARG A 71 3.15 -4.39 -16.80
N VAL A 72 2.46 -4.96 -15.82
CA VAL A 72 1.11 -4.54 -15.43
C VAL A 72 1.13 -3.14 -14.83
N TYR A 73 2.05 -2.84 -13.90
CA TYR A 73 2.20 -1.48 -13.37
C TYR A 73 2.53 -0.46 -14.45
N TYR A 74 3.43 -0.78 -15.37
CA TYR A 74 3.76 0.09 -16.49
C TYR A 74 2.55 0.35 -17.40
N TYR A 75 1.73 -0.67 -17.66
CA TYR A 75 0.47 -0.50 -18.39
C TYR A 75 -0.48 0.46 -17.67
N LEU A 76 -0.72 0.27 -16.37
CA LEU A 76 -1.60 1.15 -15.58
C LEU A 76 -1.06 2.58 -15.49
N PHE A 77 0.25 2.74 -15.34
CA PHE A 77 0.95 4.03 -15.41
C PHE A 77 0.65 4.75 -16.74
N LYS A 78 0.76 4.02 -17.87
CA LYS A 78 0.44 4.58 -19.19
C LYS A 78 -1.04 4.96 -19.31
N VAL A 79 -1.96 4.15 -18.78
CA VAL A 79 -3.40 4.42 -18.81
C VAL A 79 -3.71 5.70 -18.03
N LEU A 80 -3.26 5.80 -16.77
CA LEU A 80 -3.52 7.00 -15.95
C LEU A 80 -2.88 8.24 -16.56
N ARG A 81 -1.62 8.15 -17.03
CA ARG A 81 -0.95 9.27 -17.71
C ARG A 81 -1.72 9.73 -18.96
N LYS A 82 -2.22 8.79 -19.77
CA LYS A 82 -3.07 9.12 -20.93
C LYS A 82 -4.35 9.83 -20.47
N CYS A 83 -5.02 9.31 -19.45
CA CYS A 83 -6.26 9.89 -18.93
C CYS A 83 -6.07 11.29 -18.33
N ILE A 84 -4.93 11.58 -17.69
CA ILE A 84 -4.59 12.94 -17.24
C ILE A 84 -4.42 13.87 -18.44
N LEU A 85 -3.71 13.41 -19.49
CA LEU A 85 -3.49 14.21 -20.71
C LEU A 85 -4.78 14.46 -21.51
N THR A 86 -5.71 13.50 -21.51
CA THR A 86 -6.98 13.59 -22.26
C THR A 86 -8.16 14.03 -21.38
N LEU A 87 -7.94 14.30 -20.09
CA LEU A 87 -8.97 14.64 -19.10
C LEU A 87 -10.09 13.60 -19.00
N THR A 88 -9.82 12.32 -19.27
CA THR A 88 -10.83 11.25 -19.24
C THR A 88 -10.78 10.45 -17.93
N LYS A 89 -11.80 9.62 -17.70
CA LYS A 89 -11.78 8.63 -16.61
C LYS A 89 -11.04 7.37 -17.07
N PRO A 90 -10.29 6.71 -16.18
CA PRO A 90 -9.56 5.51 -16.56
C PRO A 90 -10.52 4.35 -16.80
N THR A 91 -10.53 3.87 -18.04
CA THR A 91 -11.17 2.62 -18.44
C THR A 91 -10.08 1.63 -18.84
N ILE A 92 -10.14 0.45 -18.25
CA ILE A 92 -9.25 -0.66 -18.61
C ILE A 92 -9.91 -1.39 -19.78
N GLU A 93 -9.46 -1.08 -20.99
CA GLU A 93 -9.88 -1.77 -22.21
C GLU A 93 -8.79 -2.76 -22.64
N GLY A 94 -9.17 -4.01 -22.89
CA GLY A 94 -8.21 -5.03 -23.31
C GLY A 94 -8.74 -6.47 -23.31
N PRO A 95 -7.89 -7.43 -23.75
CA PRO A 95 -8.27 -8.84 -23.90
C PRO A 95 -8.53 -9.56 -22.57
N LEU A 96 -8.31 -8.89 -21.44
CA LEU A 96 -8.52 -9.45 -20.11
C LEU A 96 -10.01 -9.63 -19.76
N GLY A 97 -10.91 -8.96 -20.49
CA GLY A 97 -12.35 -8.94 -20.18
C GLY A 97 -12.67 -8.04 -18.98
N HIS A 98 -13.95 -7.97 -18.63
CA HIS A 98 -14.44 -7.17 -17.51
C HIS A 98 -15.01 -8.05 -16.39
N PRO A 99 -14.90 -7.62 -15.12
CA PRO A 99 -15.54 -8.32 -14.01
C PRO A 99 -17.08 -8.32 -14.16
N PRO A 100 -17.78 -9.37 -13.67
CA PRO A 100 -17.25 -10.57 -13.01
C PRO A 100 -16.68 -11.58 -14.02
N PHE A 101 -15.56 -12.22 -13.66
CA PHE A 101 -14.84 -13.15 -14.54
C PHE A 101 -15.37 -14.59 -14.49
N GLU A 102 -16.00 -14.98 -13.38
CA GLU A 102 -16.51 -16.34 -13.17
C GLU A 102 -17.78 -16.29 -12.30
N ARG A 103 -18.70 -17.24 -12.53
CA ARG A 103 -19.91 -17.42 -11.73
C ARG A 103 -20.11 -18.91 -11.44
N PRO A 104 -20.52 -19.28 -10.21
CA PRO A 104 -20.69 -18.43 -9.03
C PRO A 104 -19.37 -17.84 -8.51
N SER A 105 -19.45 -16.70 -7.82
CA SER A 105 -18.28 -16.06 -7.21
C SER A 105 -17.80 -16.83 -5.98
N ILE A 106 -16.54 -16.60 -5.56
CA ILE A 106 -15.99 -17.21 -4.33
C ILE A 106 -16.89 -16.92 -3.12
N ALA A 107 -17.36 -15.68 -2.96
CA ALA A 107 -18.24 -15.32 -1.86
C ALA A 107 -19.56 -16.11 -1.88
N LYS A 108 -20.16 -16.27 -3.06
CA LYS A 108 -21.39 -17.04 -3.22
C LYS A 108 -21.15 -18.52 -2.93
N SER A 109 -20.07 -19.10 -3.43
CA SER A 109 -19.74 -20.52 -3.21
C SER A 109 -19.36 -20.83 -1.77
N VAL A 110 -18.65 -19.93 -1.08
CA VAL A 110 -18.38 -20.07 0.36
C VAL A 110 -19.69 -19.97 1.18
N THR A 111 -20.62 -19.10 0.77
CA THR A 111 -21.95 -19.03 1.40
C THR A 111 -22.77 -20.30 1.16
N ASN A 112 -22.72 -20.85 -0.07
CA ASN A 112 -23.34 -22.12 -0.42
C ASN A 112 -22.73 -23.26 0.40
N PHE A 113 -21.41 -23.27 0.58
CA PHE A 113 -20.70 -24.25 1.42
C PHE A 113 -21.19 -24.24 2.87
N VAL A 114 -21.29 -23.06 3.49
CA VAL A 114 -21.77 -22.95 4.88
C VAL A 114 -23.20 -23.48 5.00
N THR A 115 -24.07 -23.09 4.07
CA THR A 115 -25.46 -23.56 4.04
C THR A 115 -25.55 -25.07 3.81
N HIS A 116 -24.80 -25.60 2.85
CA HIS A 116 -24.81 -27.01 2.47
C HIS A 116 -24.28 -27.93 3.57
N LYS A 117 -23.14 -27.59 4.17
CA LYS A 117 -22.49 -28.45 5.18
C LYS A 117 -23.00 -28.25 6.58
N PHE A 118 -23.50 -27.06 6.91
CA PHE A 118 -23.77 -26.69 8.30
C PHE A 118 -25.19 -26.15 8.51
N GLY A 119 -26.05 -26.11 7.49
CA GLY A 119 -27.43 -25.61 7.61
C GLY A 119 -28.31 -26.39 8.59
N HIS A 120 -27.92 -27.61 8.96
CA HIS A 120 -28.60 -28.44 9.96
C HIS A 120 -28.19 -28.14 11.41
N LEU A 121 -27.14 -27.34 11.63
CA LEU A 121 -26.65 -27.02 12.97
C LEU A 121 -27.54 -26.00 13.69
N ILE A 122 -27.43 -25.96 15.01
CA ILE A 122 -28.12 -24.96 15.84
C ILE A 122 -27.70 -23.53 15.45
N PRO A 123 -28.58 -22.52 15.55
CA PRO A 123 -28.32 -21.17 15.05
C PRO A 123 -27.02 -20.52 15.57
N ARG A 124 -26.64 -20.80 16.82
CA ARG A 124 -25.41 -20.28 17.43
C ARG A 124 -24.14 -20.83 16.78
N GLU A 125 -24.10 -22.13 16.48
CA GLU A 125 -22.97 -22.77 15.81
C GLU A 125 -22.92 -22.39 14.33
N PHE A 126 -24.08 -22.35 13.67
CA PHE A 126 -24.20 -21.87 12.30
C PHE A 126 -23.66 -20.44 12.15
N GLN A 127 -24.03 -19.53 13.07
CA GLN A 127 -23.53 -18.16 13.06
C GLN A 127 -22.01 -18.10 13.23
N THR A 128 -21.45 -18.94 14.11
CA THR A 128 -19.99 -19.02 14.34
C THR A 128 -19.25 -19.44 13.06
N LEU A 129 -19.77 -20.42 12.32
CA LEU A 129 -19.18 -20.87 11.05
C LEU A 129 -19.35 -19.83 9.93
N ASN A 130 -20.48 -19.11 9.92
CA ASN A 130 -20.69 -17.99 9.01
C ASN A 130 -19.69 -16.84 9.29
N ASP A 131 -19.37 -16.58 10.54
CA ASP A 131 -18.37 -15.57 10.90
C ASP A 131 -16.94 -16.01 10.51
N LEU A 132 -16.62 -17.31 10.63
CA LEU A 132 -15.37 -17.88 10.08
C LEU A 132 -15.30 -17.76 8.55
N ALA A 133 -16.42 -17.99 7.86
CA ALA A 133 -16.52 -17.81 6.42
C ALA A 133 -16.28 -16.36 5.99
N LYS A 134 -16.90 -15.40 6.69
CA LYS A 134 -16.66 -13.96 6.45
C LYS A 134 -15.21 -13.57 6.72
N MET A 135 -14.61 -14.13 7.78
CA MET A 135 -13.20 -13.90 8.08
C MET A 135 -12.30 -14.41 6.94
N PHE A 136 -12.56 -15.61 6.41
CA PHE A 136 -11.84 -16.14 5.26
C PHE A 136 -11.99 -15.26 4.00
N LEU A 137 -13.22 -14.84 3.69
CA LEU A 137 -13.49 -13.96 2.54
C LEU A 137 -12.79 -12.60 2.68
N HIS A 138 -12.79 -12.04 3.90
CA HIS A 138 -12.07 -10.80 4.20
C HIS A 138 -10.57 -10.97 3.99
N CYS A 139 -9.98 -12.06 4.48
CA CYS A 139 -8.56 -12.36 4.25
C CYS A 139 -8.23 -12.46 2.75
N LEU A 140 -9.08 -13.12 1.95
CA LEU A 140 -8.88 -13.24 0.50
C LEU A 140 -8.95 -11.90 -0.25
N ASN A 141 -9.83 -10.97 0.15
CA ASN A 141 -9.92 -9.65 -0.50
C ASN A 141 -8.66 -8.80 -0.27
N HIS A 142 -7.97 -8.99 0.86
CA HIS A 142 -6.75 -8.27 1.21
C HIS A 142 -5.47 -9.12 1.08
N TRP A 143 -5.57 -10.29 0.45
CA TRP A 143 -4.43 -11.17 0.28
C TRP A 143 -3.52 -10.68 -0.84
N ASN A 144 -2.21 -10.80 -0.64
CA ASN A 144 -1.23 -10.57 -1.70
C ASN A 144 -0.88 -11.91 -2.34
N PHE A 145 -1.37 -12.17 -3.55
CA PHE A 145 -1.10 -13.44 -4.24
C PHE A 145 0.32 -13.48 -4.80
N GLU A 146 0.89 -14.68 -4.87
CA GLU A 146 2.24 -14.91 -5.39
C GLU A 146 2.33 -14.59 -6.88
N ALA A 147 3.46 -14.03 -7.31
CA ALA A 147 3.70 -13.78 -8.72
C ALA A 147 3.72 -15.09 -9.54
N PRO A 148 3.31 -15.08 -10.83
CA PRO A 148 3.33 -16.26 -11.69
C PRO A 148 4.72 -16.91 -11.82
N SER A 149 5.79 -16.13 -11.68
CA SER A 149 7.18 -16.60 -11.68
C SER A 149 7.48 -17.59 -10.54
N ALA A 150 6.94 -17.33 -9.34
CA ALA A 150 7.10 -18.21 -8.17
C ALA A 150 6.43 -19.58 -8.35
N ARG A 151 5.46 -19.70 -9.27
CA ARG A 151 4.66 -20.92 -9.48
C ARG A 151 5.15 -21.81 -10.63
N ARG A 152 6.14 -21.35 -11.41
CA ARG A 152 6.67 -22.11 -12.56
C ARG A 152 7.29 -23.45 -12.19
N GLN A 153 7.73 -23.62 -10.93
CA GLN A 153 8.36 -24.86 -10.47
C GLN A 153 7.36 -25.92 -9.99
N VAL A 154 6.10 -25.56 -9.72
CA VAL A 154 5.14 -26.41 -8.98
C VAL A 154 3.92 -26.80 -9.83
N ALA A 155 3.59 -26.04 -10.88
CA ALA A 155 2.37 -26.21 -11.68
C ALA A 155 2.67 -26.53 -13.15
N THR A 156 1.68 -27.12 -13.84
CA THR A 156 1.77 -27.38 -15.28
C THR A 156 1.78 -26.08 -16.10
N VAL A 157 2.31 -26.12 -17.33
CA VAL A 157 2.42 -24.93 -18.20
C VAL A 157 1.06 -24.27 -18.46
N ASP A 158 0.01 -25.08 -18.62
CA ASP A 158 -1.36 -24.60 -18.86
C ASP A 158 -1.96 -23.93 -17.61
N GLU A 159 -1.72 -24.49 -16.42
CA GLU A 159 -2.15 -23.90 -15.14
C GLU A 159 -1.43 -22.59 -14.85
N VAL A 160 -0.13 -22.50 -15.15
CA VAL A 160 0.66 -21.27 -15.01
C VAL A 160 0.13 -20.19 -15.95
N SER A 161 -0.24 -20.56 -17.19
CA SER A 161 -0.78 -19.62 -18.18
C SER A 161 -2.16 -19.10 -17.77
N ALA A 162 -3.06 -20.00 -17.33
CA ALA A 162 -4.37 -19.61 -16.81
C ALA A 162 -4.25 -18.75 -15.54
N TYR A 163 -3.32 -19.10 -14.64
CA TYR A 163 -3.04 -18.32 -13.45
C TYR A 163 -2.51 -16.93 -13.78
N LYS A 164 -1.60 -16.80 -14.76
CA LYS A 164 -1.06 -15.51 -15.18
C LYS A 164 -2.16 -14.54 -15.64
N ILE A 165 -3.17 -15.04 -16.36
CA ILE A 165 -4.33 -14.22 -16.77
C ILE A 165 -5.12 -13.75 -15.55
N ASN A 166 -5.44 -14.66 -14.62
CA ASN A 166 -6.21 -14.32 -13.43
C ASN A 166 -5.42 -13.42 -12.45
N TYR A 167 -4.11 -13.62 -12.33
CA TYR A 167 -3.21 -12.76 -11.56
C TYR A 167 -3.17 -11.34 -12.14
N THR A 168 -3.09 -11.22 -13.47
CA THR A 168 -3.15 -9.92 -14.15
C THR A 168 -4.49 -9.22 -13.91
N ARG A 169 -5.61 -9.95 -14.03
CA ARG A 169 -6.95 -9.43 -13.71
C ARG A 169 -7.03 -8.95 -12.26
N TRP A 170 -6.50 -9.74 -11.32
CA TRP A 170 -6.52 -9.41 -9.90
C TRP A 170 -5.69 -8.15 -9.61
N LEU A 171 -4.50 -8.02 -10.21
CA LEU A 171 -3.69 -6.81 -10.08
C LEU A 171 -4.45 -5.57 -10.53
N VAL A 172 -5.06 -5.65 -11.71
CA VAL A 172 -5.68 -4.51 -12.39
C VAL A 172 -7.02 -4.09 -11.78
N PHE A 173 -7.85 -5.03 -11.33
CA PHE A 173 -9.22 -4.75 -10.88
C PHE A 173 -9.40 -4.83 -9.35
N CYS A 174 -8.47 -5.43 -8.62
CA CYS A 174 -8.59 -5.64 -7.18
C CYS A 174 -7.42 -5.00 -6.41
N HIS A 175 -6.19 -5.43 -6.69
CA HIS A 175 -5.01 -5.06 -5.89
C HIS A 175 -4.59 -3.59 -6.06
N VAL A 176 -4.32 -3.15 -7.30
CA VAL A 176 -3.87 -1.77 -7.56
C VAL A 176 -4.95 -0.75 -7.21
N PRO A 177 -6.23 -0.97 -7.57
CA PRO A 177 -7.29 -0.08 -7.15
C PRO A 177 -7.48 0.02 -5.63
N ALA A 178 -6.94 -0.90 -4.82
CA ALA A 178 -7.01 -0.81 -3.36
C ALA A 178 -6.13 0.32 -2.77
N PHE A 179 -5.15 0.82 -3.54
CA PHE A 179 -4.31 1.95 -3.16
C PHE A 179 -4.25 3.05 -4.24
N CYS A 180 -5.03 2.92 -5.31
CA CYS A 180 -5.17 3.88 -6.40
C CYS A 180 -6.67 4.10 -6.69
N ASP A 181 -7.28 5.03 -5.96
CA ASP A 181 -8.73 5.24 -5.96
C ASP A 181 -9.28 5.76 -7.31
N SER A 182 -8.41 6.25 -8.20
CA SER A 182 -8.82 6.65 -9.54
C SER A 182 -9.26 5.48 -10.40
N LEU A 183 -8.80 4.26 -10.10
CA LEU A 183 -9.15 3.04 -10.83
C LEU A 183 -10.40 2.37 -10.24
N PRO A 184 -11.25 1.71 -11.05
CA PRO A 184 -12.39 0.96 -10.54
C PRO A 184 -11.95 -0.22 -9.65
N HIS A 185 -12.34 -0.19 -8.37
CA HIS A 185 -12.03 -1.24 -7.40
C HIS A 185 -13.14 -2.27 -7.29
N PHE A 186 -12.76 -3.54 -7.27
CA PHE A 186 -13.65 -4.67 -7.06
C PHE A 186 -13.07 -5.66 -6.04
N ASP A 187 -13.93 -6.23 -5.20
CA ASP A 187 -13.54 -7.30 -4.27
C ASP A 187 -13.19 -8.58 -5.02
N THR A 188 -12.01 -9.15 -4.71
CA THR A 188 -11.51 -10.40 -5.27
C THR A 188 -12.56 -11.51 -5.20
N THR A 189 -13.20 -11.66 -4.04
CA THR A 189 -14.18 -12.71 -3.76
C THR A 189 -15.49 -12.57 -4.53
N LEU A 190 -15.79 -11.39 -5.08
CA LEU A 190 -17.00 -11.13 -5.87
C LEU A 190 -16.79 -11.31 -7.37
N VAL A 191 -15.59 -11.03 -7.87
CA VAL A 191 -15.29 -11.05 -9.31
C VAL A 191 -14.64 -12.34 -9.79
N PHE A 192 -14.02 -13.11 -8.90
CA PHE A 192 -13.44 -14.41 -9.20
C PHE A 192 -14.26 -15.57 -8.63
N GLY A 193 -14.05 -16.77 -9.17
CA GLY A 193 -14.74 -18.01 -8.80
C GLY A 193 -13.77 -19.17 -8.54
N ARG A 194 -14.22 -20.37 -8.92
CA ARG A 194 -13.55 -21.65 -8.65
C ARG A 194 -12.12 -21.72 -9.18
N THR A 195 -11.88 -21.16 -10.37
CA THR A 195 -10.61 -21.29 -11.07
C THR A 195 -9.48 -20.59 -10.33
N LEU A 196 -9.68 -19.33 -9.93
CA LEU A 196 -8.69 -18.62 -9.12
C LEU A 196 -8.55 -19.27 -7.74
N LEU A 197 -9.67 -19.61 -7.10
CA LEU A 197 -9.63 -20.17 -5.75
C LEU A 197 -8.82 -21.47 -5.72
N ARG A 198 -9.06 -22.40 -6.65
CA ARG A 198 -8.27 -23.64 -6.76
C ARG A 198 -6.78 -23.38 -6.91
N ALA A 199 -6.39 -22.41 -7.72
CA ALA A 199 -4.99 -22.08 -7.91
C ALA A 199 -4.35 -21.59 -6.61
N VAL A 200 -5.01 -20.70 -5.87
CA VAL A 200 -4.40 -20.02 -4.71
C VAL A 200 -4.64 -20.73 -3.38
N PHE A 201 -5.65 -21.60 -3.26
CA PHE A 201 -6.18 -22.07 -1.98
C PHE A 201 -5.10 -22.68 -1.08
N ARG A 202 -4.29 -23.60 -1.58
CA ARG A 202 -3.27 -24.29 -0.76
C ARG A 202 -2.19 -23.36 -0.23
N SER A 203 -1.70 -22.45 -1.07
CA SER A 203 -0.71 -21.44 -0.67
C SER A 203 -1.31 -20.46 0.36
N VAL A 204 -2.52 -19.95 0.08
CA VAL A 204 -3.26 -19.08 1.01
C VAL A 204 -3.54 -19.80 2.33
N TYR A 205 -3.95 -21.07 2.30
CA TYR A 205 -4.22 -21.88 3.49
C TYR A 205 -2.99 -21.95 4.39
N SER A 206 -1.84 -22.35 3.83
CA SER A 206 -0.60 -22.48 4.60
C SER A 206 -0.19 -21.14 5.23
N GLN A 207 -0.11 -20.10 4.41
CA GLN A 207 0.35 -18.77 4.85
C GLN A 207 -0.62 -18.11 5.83
N LEU A 208 -1.94 -18.30 5.62
CA LEU A 208 -2.96 -17.80 6.55
C LEU A 208 -2.83 -18.50 7.90
N MET A 209 -2.55 -19.80 7.91
CA MET A 209 -2.36 -20.52 9.15
C MET A 209 -1.08 -20.13 9.87
N ASP A 210 0.03 -19.95 9.16
CA ASP A 210 1.27 -19.42 9.75
C ASP A 210 1.03 -18.04 10.38
N LYS A 211 0.25 -17.17 9.71
CA LYS A 211 -0.12 -15.85 10.23
C LYS A 211 -1.04 -15.93 11.46
N CYS A 212 -2.01 -16.84 11.47
CA CYS A 212 -2.86 -17.05 12.65
C CYS A 212 -2.05 -17.56 13.86
N HIS A 213 -1.03 -18.39 13.64
CA HIS A 213 -0.14 -18.86 14.70
C HIS A 213 0.79 -17.76 15.20
N SER A 214 1.36 -16.93 14.32
CA SER A 214 2.23 -15.83 14.72
C SER A 214 1.48 -14.72 15.48
N GLU A 215 0.22 -14.46 15.14
CA GLU A 215 -0.61 -13.46 15.83
C GLU A 215 -1.40 -14.03 17.03
N ARG A 216 -1.15 -15.29 17.44
CA ARG A 216 -1.87 -15.96 18.54
C ARG A 216 -2.00 -15.11 19.80
N ASP A 217 -0.89 -14.51 20.22
CA ASP A 217 -0.80 -13.85 21.52
C ASP A 217 -1.44 -12.45 21.52
N ARG A 218 -1.67 -11.88 20.33
CA ARG A 218 -2.39 -10.62 20.11
C ARG A 218 -3.92 -10.79 20.09
N MET A 219 -4.40 -12.00 19.85
CA MET A 219 -5.83 -12.29 19.77
C MET A 219 -6.45 -12.44 21.17
N PRO A 220 -7.67 -11.88 21.39
CA PRO A 220 -8.47 -12.15 22.58
C PRO A 220 -8.68 -13.66 22.76
N PRO A 221 -8.78 -14.16 24.02
CA PRO A 221 -8.82 -15.60 24.30
C PRO A 221 -9.99 -16.32 23.61
N GLU A 222 -11.16 -15.69 23.53
CA GLU A 222 -12.34 -16.23 22.84
C GLU A 222 -12.11 -16.43 21.34
N LYS A 223 -11.47 -15.46 20.68
CA LYS A 223 -11.12 -15.54 19.25
C LYS A 223 -9.97 -16.49 18.99
N ARG A 224 -9.01 -16.58 19.92
CA ARG A 224 -7.85 -17.47 19.81
C ARG A 224 -8.27 -18.93 19.68
N ILE A 225 -9.22 -19.38 20.51
CA ILE A 225 -9.75 -20.74 20.42
C ILE A 225 -10.41 -20.92 19.05
N LEU A 226 -11.33 -20.03 18.67
CA LEU A 226 -12.04 -20.12 17.41
C LEU A 226 -11.11 -20.20 16.18
N VAL A 227 -10.08 -19.36 16.14
CA VAL A 227 -9.14 -19.26 15.01
C VAL A 227 -8.13 -20.41 15.00
N LEU A 228 -7.66 -20.91 16.15
CA LEU A 228 -6.63 -21.95 16.17
C LEU A 228 -7.18 -23.38 16.16
N THR A 229 -8.41 -23.62 16.61
CA THR A 229 -8.99 -24.98 16.62
C THR A 229 -10.09 -25.20 15.59
N HIS A 230 -10.99 -24.23 15.39
CA HIS A 230 -12.14 -24.41 14.48
C HIS A 230 -11.82 -23.99 13.04
N PHE A 231 -11.08 -22.89 12.87
CA PHE A 231 -10.76 -22.38 11.54
C PHE A 231 -9.93 -23.34 10.65
N PRO A 232 -8.90 -24.06 11.14
CA PRO A 232 -8.17 -25.02 10.31
C PRO A 232 -9.08 -26.16 9.81
N LYS A 233 -9.98 -26.64 10.69
CA LYS A 233 -10.97 -27.67 10.33
C LYS A 233 -11.96 -27.16 9.28
N PHE A 234 -12.47 -25.94 9.47
CA PHE A 234 -13.34 -25.27 8.50
C PHE A 234 -12.68 -25.18 7.12
N LEU A 235 -11.42 -24.73 7.08
CA LEU A 235 -10.67 -24.58 5.84
C LEU A 235 -10.35 -25.92 5.17
N CYS A 236 -10.04 -26.97 5.94
CA CYS A 236 -9.83 -28.32 5.40
C CYS A 236 -11.11 -28.89 4.76
N MET A 237 -12.27 -28.68 5.40
CA MET A 237 -13.57 -29.04 4.81
C MET A 237 -13.86 -28.23 3.54
N LEU A 238 -13.52 -26.94 3.54
CA LEU A 238 -13.67 -26.10 2.35
C LEU A 238 -12.74 -26.55 1.21
N GLU A 239 -11.48 -26.90 1.52
CA GLU A 239 -10.52 -27.43 0.53
C GLU A 239 -11.12 -28.62 -0.23
N THR A 240 -11.72 -29.56 0.51
CA THR A 240 -12.32 -30.76 -0.06
C THR A 240 -13.39 -30.40 -1.11
N GLU A 241 -14.24 -29.41 -0.84
CA GLU A 241 -15.29 -28.96 -1.76
C GLU A 241 -14.77 -28.08 -2.92
N VAL A 242 -13.68 -27.34 -2.69
CA VAL A 242 -13.01 -26.55 -3.73
C VAL A 242 -12.40 -27.48 -4.79
N PHE A 243 -11.73 -28.56 -4.36
CA PHE A 243 -11.06 -29.49 -5.26
C PHE A 243 -11.94 -30.65 -5.76
N ALA A 244 -13.04 -30.99 -5.07
CA ALA A 244 -14.02 -31.97 -5.53
C ALA A 244 -14.52 -31.63 -6.95
N THR A 245 -14.68 -32.62 -7.82
CA THR A 245 -15.10 -32.43 -9.22
C THR A 245 -16.56 -32.00 -9.33
N ASN A 246 -17.45 -32.61 -8.54
CA ASN A 246 -18.92 -32.44 -8.62
C ASN A 246 -19.51 -31.76 -7.37
N SER A 247 -18.79 -30.82 -6.75
CA SER A 247 -19.33 -30.14 -5.56
C SER A 247 -20.51 -29.22 -5.91
N PRO A 248 -21.65 -29.33 -5.21
CA PRO A 248 -22.86 -28.54 -5.48
C PRO A 248 -22.70 -27.06 -5.12
N ILE A 249 -21.66 -26.68 -4.35
CA ILE A 249 -21.45 -25.28 -3.94
C ILE A 249 -21.11 -24.36 -5.12
N TRP A 250 -20.66 -24.95 -6.22
CA TRP A 250 -20.31 -24.27 -7.47
C TRP A 250 -21.46 -24.25 -8.49
N ASP A 251 -22.61 -24.83 -8.16
CA ASP A 251 -23.80 -24.76 -9.00
C ASP A 251 -24.41 -23.33 -8.94
N PRO A 252 -24.56 -22.63 -10.09
CA PRO A 252 -25.25 -21.34 -10.14
C PRO A 252 -26.68 -21.39 -9.58
N ASP A 253 -27.36 -22.53 -9.71
CA ASP A 253 -28.75 -22.74 -9.31
C ASP A 253 -28.88 -23.42 -7.93
N PHE A 254 -27.80 -23.43 -7.13
CA PHE A 254 -27.78 -24.03 -5.80
C PHE A 254 -28.99 -23.60 -4.95
N LYS A 255 -29.82 -24.57 -4.56
CA LYS A 255 -30.92 -24.42 -3.61
C LYS A 255 -30.57 -25.19 -2.34
N PRO A 256 -30.69 -24.57 -1.14
CA PRO A 256 -30.57 -25.30 0.11
C PRO A 256 -31.62 -26.40 0.17
N GLU A 257 -31.23 -27.64 0.49
CA GLU A 257 -32.22 -28.65 0.87
C GLU A 257 -32.90 -28.20 2.17
N PRO A 258 -34.25 -28.21 2.24
CA PRO A 258 -34.94 -27.85 3.47
C PRO A 258 -34.58 -28.85 4.58
N PRO A 259 -34.42 -28.39 5.84
CA PRO A 259 -34.06 -29.26 6.95
C PRO A 259 -35.10 -30.37 7.09
N SER A 260 -34.65 -31.62 6.97
CA SER A 260 -35.48 -32.81 7.08
C SER A 260 -35.83 -33.05 8.55
N THR A 261 -36.91 -32.44 9.02
CA THR A 261 -37.58 -32.84 10.26
C THR A 261 -39.09 -32.91 10.06
N ALA A 262 -39.63 -34.10 10.33
CA ALA A 262 -41.03 -34.49 10.50
C ALA A 262 -41.87 -34.75 9.24
N THR A 263 -41.77 -36.00 8.77
CA THR A 263 -42.92 -36.76 8.24
C THR A 263 -44.05 -36.81 9.26
N VAL A 264 -45.16 -36.11 9.00
CA VAL A 264 -46.52 -36.51 9.40
C VAL A 264 -47.45 -36.17 8.23
N PRO A 265 -48.25 -37.12 7.71
CA PRO A 265 -49.13 -36.88 6.58
C PRO A 265 -50.43 -36.21 7.04
N MET A 266 -50.84 -35.14 6.37
CA MET A 266 -52.22 -34.69 6.42
C MET A 266 -52.62 -34.21 5.02
N GLU A 267 -53.48 -35.01 4.39
CA GLU A 267 -54.15 -34.71 3.14
C GLU A 267 -55.02 -33.45 3.27
N THR A 268 -55.00 -32.54 2.29
CA THR A 268 -56.10 -32.36 1.31
C THR A 268 -56.03 -30.98 0.62
N LYS A 269 -56.05 -31.03 -0.71
CA LYS A 269 -56.68 -30.10 -1.67
C LYS A 269 -56.26 -28.61 -1.68
N SER A 270 -55.56 -28.24 -2.75
CA SER A 270 -55.60 -26.92 -3.37
C SER A 270 -57.01 -26.62 -3.94
N PRO A 271 -57.41 -25.34 -4.01
CA PRO A 271 -57.23 -24.65 -5.30
C PRO A 271 -56.69 -23.21 -5.16
N ALA A 272 -56.32 -22.67 -6.32
CA ALA A 272 -55.61 -21.43 -6.54
C ALA A 272 -56.42 -20.13 -6.32
N VAL A 273 -55.68 -19.02 -6.44
CA VAL A 273 -56.07 -17.62 -6.73
C VAL A 273 -56.20 -16.69 -5.52
N GLY A 274 -55.48 -15.56 -5.57
CA GLY A 274 -55.87 -14.34 -4.87
C GLY A 274 -54.72 -13.58 -4.21
N ALA A 275 -54.18 -12.59 -4.91
CA ALA A 275 -53.38 -11.54 -4.31
C ALA A 275 -54.25 -10.69 -3.37
N VAL A 276 -53.88 -10.56 -2.09
CA VAL A 276 -54.34 -9.47 -1.21
C VAL A 276 -53.19 -9.02 -0.30
N LYS A 277 -53.21 -7.73 -0.02
CA LYS A 277 -52.14 -6.83 0.43
C LYS A 277 -52.41 -6.41 1.89
N PHE A 278 -51.38 -5.86 2.56
CA PHE A 278 -51.36 -5.21 3.89
C PHE A 278 -51.41 -6.19 5.09
N GLU A 279 -50.65 -6.01 6.16
CA GLU A 279 -50.63 -4.80 7.00
C GLU A 279 -49.39 -4.70 7.89
N LYS A 280 -49.04 -3.46 8.22
CA LYS A 280 -47.88 -2.99 8.97
C LYS A 280 -48.23 -2.92 10.46
N LEU A 281 -47.42 -3.48 11.34
CA LEU A 281 -47.46 -3.23 12.79
C LEU A 281 -46.08 -2.81 13.28
N ILE A 282 -46.06 -1.72 14.05
CA ILE A 282 -44.88 -1.07 14.62
C ILE A 282 -45.01 -1.13 16.16
N VAL A 283 -43.84 -1.16 16.85
CA VAL A 283 -43.53 -0.72 18.25
C VAL A 283 -43.70 -1.81 19.34
N PRO A 284 -42.84 -1.93 20.40
CA PRO A 284 -41.87 -0.95 20.95
C PRO A 284 -40.41 -1.35 21.12
N ALA A 285 -39.60 -0.30 21.31
CA ALA A 285 -38.24 -0.32 21.84
C ALA A 285 -38.23 -0.56 23.37
N ALA A 286 -37.26 -1.34 23.84
CA ALA A 286 -36.79 -1.41 25.22
C ALA A 286 -35.28 -1.70 25.23
N GLU A 287 -34.61 -1.24 26.27
CA GLU A 287 -33.23 -0.77 26.28
C GLU A 287 -32.14 -1.83 26.55
N LYS A 288 -30.93 -1.51 26.04
CA LYS A 288 -29.57 -1.74 26.58
C LYS A 288 -29.22 -3.11 27.21
N GLY A 289 -28.46 -3.88 26.44
CA GLY A 289 -27.42 -4.79 26.94
C GLY A 289 -26.17 -4.63 26.08
N GLY A 290 -25.13 -3.99 26.61
CA GLY A 290 -23.89 -3.72 25.89
C GLY A 290 -23.01 -4.96 25.78
N PHE A 291 -22.48 -5.21 24.58
CA PHE A 291 -21.18 -5.85 24.37
C PHE A 291 -20.53 -5.28 23.11
N THR A 292 -19.29 -4.83 23.29
CA THR A 292 -18.44 -4.16 22.31
C THR A 292 -17.92 -5.14 21.25
N THR A 293 -18.19 -4.87 19.97
CA THR A 293 -17.56 -5.56 18.83
C THR A 293 -16.14 -5.04 18.62
N VAL A 294 -15.15 -5.91 18.85
CA VAL A 294 -13.74 -5.64 18.47
C VAL A 294 -13.53 -6.11 17.04
N ASN A 295 -13.36 -5.16 16.12
CA ASN A 295 -12.93 -5.40 14.74
C ASN A 295 -11.51 -5.97 14.72
N VAL A 296 -11.31 -7.04 13.95
CA VAL A 296 -9.98 -7.49 13.52
C VAL A 296 -9.96 -7.26 12.01
N SER A 297 -9.26 -6.19 11.60
CA SER A 297 -8.97 -5.90 10.20
C SER A 297 -7.45 -5.76 10.06
N PRO A 298 -6.82 -6.33 9.03
CA PRO A 298 -5.49 -5.94 8.60
C PRO A 298 -5.58 -4.52 8.02
N GLY A 299 -4.69 -3.64 8.49
CA GLY A 299 -4.79 -2.19 8.28
C GLY A 299 -4.72 -1.75 6.82
N PHE A 300 -5.79 -1.10 6.37
CA PHE A 300 -5.78 0.13 5.58
C PHE A 300 -7.01 0.94 6.01
N ALA A 301 -6.80 2.11 6.64
CA ALA A 301 -7.86 3.02 7.03
C ALA A 301 -7.61 4.38 6.37
N GLY A 302 -8.39 4.66 5.33
CA GLY A 302 -8.57 6.00 4.78
C GLY A 302 -9.46 6.86 5.67
N PHE A 303 -9.22 8.16 5.62
CA PHE A 303 -10.10 9.19 6.19
C PHE A 303 -11.32 9.39 5.30
N GLY A 304 -12.52 9.32 5.90
CA GLY A 304 -13.77 9.72 5.25
C GLY A 304 -14.11 11.21 5.46
N LYS A 305 -14.86 11.77 4.52
CA LYS A 305 -15.81 12.87 4.77
C LYS A 305 -17.18 12.55 4.18
N LYS A 306 -18.20 12.72 5.02
CA LYS A 306 -19.63 12.75 4.73
C LYS A 306 -19.98 14.01 3.91
N GLN A 307 -20.90 13.92 2.93
CA GLN A 307 -22.27 14.43 3.06
C GLN A 307 -23.12 14.28 1.77
N LEU A 308 -24.39 13.91 2.01
CA LEU A 308 -25.64 14.31 1.32
C LEU A 308 -25.87 13.87 -0.14
N ARG A 309 -26.67 12.79 -0.26
CA ARG A 309 -27.64 12.61 -1.35
C ARG A 309 -28.90 13.38 -0.98
N ASP A 310 -29.40 14.17 -1.93
CA ASP A 310 -30.81 14.50 -2.02
C ASP A 310 -31.35 14.01 -3.37
N SER A 311 -32.60 13.58 -3.35
CA SER A 311 -33.22 12.67 -4.30
C SER A 311 -34.41 13.32 -5.00
N THR A 312 -34.44 13.28 -6.33
CA THR A 312 -35.64 13.33 -7.20
C THR A 312 -35.14 13.01 -8.63
N GLY A 313 -35.66 12.12 -9.46
CA GLY A 313 -36.85 11.29 -9.46
C GLY A 313 -37.33 11.19 -10.92
N LEU A 314 -37.42 9.96 -11.46
CA LEU A 314 -38.34 9.49 -12.53
C LEU A 314 -38.18 10.13 -13.95
N SER A 315 -38.39 9.49 -15.10
CA SER A 315 -38.87 8.17 -15.52
C SER A 315 -38.95 8.13 -17.07
N VAL A 316 -38.71 6.96 -17.70
CA VAL A 316 -39.42 6.40 -18.90
C VAL A 316 -39.25 7.16 -20.24
N GLY A 317 -39.14 6.58 -21.45
CA GLY A 317 -39.25 5.22 -22.01
C GLY A 317 -38.87 5.30 -23.51
N GLU A 318 -38.19 4.27 -24.04
CA GLU A 318 -38.67 3.33 -25.08
C GLU A 318 -38.83 3.81 -26.55
N LYS A 319 -37.95 3.22 -27.39
CA LYS A 319 -38.18 2.52 -28.68
C LYS A 319 -38.96 3.17 -29.86
N ARG A 320 -38.18 3.29 -30.95
CA ARG A 320 -38.32 2.64 -32.29
C ARG A 320 -39.07 3.35 -33.45
N THR A 321 -38.41 3.16 -34.60
CA THR A 321 -38.83 3.01 -36.02
C THR A 321 -38.94 4.23 -36.94
N ALA A 322 -38.17 4.13 -38.03
CA ALA A 322 -38.13 4.87 -39.30
C ALA A 322 -39.37 4.52 -40.19
N PRO A 323 -39.54 4.91 -41.49
CA PRO A 323 -38.53 5.28 -42.51
C PRO A 323 -38.91 6.30 -43.63
N ALA A 324 -37.93 6.50 -44.53
CA ALA A 324 -37.99 6.73 -45.99
C ALA A 324 -38.27 8.15 -46.56
N ASP A 325 -37.31 8.66 -47.36
CA ASP A 325 -37.50 8.97 -48.78
C ASP A 325 -36.16 9.31 -49.48
N GLY A 326 -35.88 8.65 -50.62
CA GLY A 326 -34.86 9.04 -51.62
C GLY A 326 -35.48 9.95 -52.70
N PRO A 327 -34.89 10.15 -53.92
CA PRO A 327 -34.03 9.20 -54.64
C PRO A 327 -32.92 9.75 -55.60
N SER A 328 -32.09 8.79 -56.06
CA SER A 328 -31.63 8.54 -57.46
C SER A 328 -30.46 9.27 -58.15
N GLY A 329 -29.59 8.42 -58.74
CA GLY A 329 -28.72 8.65 -59.91
C GLY A 329 -27.40 7.83 -59.90
N SER A 330 -27.42 6.49 -60.06
CA SER A 330 -27.16 5.70 -61.32
C SER A 330 -25.74 5.84 -61.91
N ARG A 331 -24.96 4.83 -62.37
CA ARG A 331 -24.89 3.35 -62.49
C ARG A 331 -23.41 3.09 -62.96
N ILE A 332 -22.72 1.97 -62.74
CA ILE A 332 -22.69 0.73 -63.57
C ILE A 332 -21.72 -0.29 -62.90
N SER A 333 -22.13 -1.56 -62.89
CA SER A 333 -21.48 -2.83 -62.47
C SER A 333 -20.45 -3.37 -63.50
N ALA A 334 -19.41 -4.15 -63.17
CA ALA A 334 -19.36 -5.62 -62.95
C ALA A 334 -17.87 -6.06 -63.22
N SER A 335 -17.26 -7.17 -62.79
CA SER A 335 -17.55 -8.30 -61.89
C SER A 335 -16.25 -9.13 -61.68
N GLU A 336 -16.10 -9.73 -60.49
CA GLU A 336 -15.43 -11.02 -60.16
C GLU A 336 -13.90 -11.23 -60.33
N THR A 337 -13.16 -11.50 -59.23
CA THR A 337 -12.74 -12.86 -58.77
C THR A 337 -11.90 -12.84 -57.47
N LYS A 338 -12.03 -13.93 -56.68
CA LYS A 338 -11.25 -14.37 -55.48
C LYS A 338 -9.74 -14.01 -55.46
N LYS A 339 -9.23 -13.51 -54.32
CA LYS A 339 -8.07 -14.11 -53.58
C LYS A 339 -7.70 -13.41 -52.27
N ARG A 340 -7.22 -14.23 -51.35
CA ARG A 340 -6.71 -14.03 -49.98
C ARG A 340 -5.20 -13.80 -50.02
N ARG A 341 -4.66 -12.76 -49.36
CA ARG A 341 -3.25 -12.50 -48.91
C ARG A 341 -2.99 -10.96 -48.92
N THR A 342 -2.18 -10.29 -48.10
CA THR A 342 -1.17 -10.64 -47.07
C THR A 342 -0.95 -9.38 -46.22
N VAL A 343 -0.50 -9.58 -44.98
CA VAL A 343 0.12 -8.57 -44.12
C VAL A 343 1.54 -8.29 -44.64
N GLU A 344 1.96 -7.03 -44.65
CA GLU A 344 3.37 -6.61 -44.74
C GLU A 344 3.68 -5.64 -43.58
N PRO A 345 4.92 -5.68 -43.05
CA PRO A 345 5.30 -5.24 -41.70
C PRO A 345 6.02 -3.89 -41.71
N VAL A 346 6.09 -3.24 -40.55
CA VAL A 346 6.91 -2.02 -40.36
C VAL A 346 8.25 -2.43 -39.78
N GLU A 347 9.31 -1.93 -40.41
CA GLU A 347 10.73 -2.33 -40.34
C GLU A 347 11.41 -2.15 -38.98
N ASP A 348 12.21 -3.16 -38.61
CA ASP A 348 13.17 -3.17 -37.50
C ASP A 348 14.52 -2.55 -37.90
N VAL A 349 15.20 -1.96 -36.92
CA VAL A 349 16.54 -1.34 -37.06
C VAL A 349 17.63 -2.45 -37.12
N PRO A 350 18.71 -2.30 -37.93
CA PRO A 350 19.61 -3.42 -38.29
C PRO A 350 20.49 -3.96 -37.16
N GLU A 351 20.68 -5.30 -37.15
CA GLU A 351 21.44 -6.08 -36.16
C GLU A 351 22.93 -5.71 -36.03
N GLU A 352 23.56 -5.06 -37.03
CA GLU A 352 24.98 -4.66 -36.94
C GLU A 352 25.25 -3.60 -35.87
N VAL A 353 24.25 -2.79 -35.51
CA VAL A 353 24.36 -1.79 -34.43
C VAL A 353 24.27 -2.45 -33.06
N VAL A 354 23.52 -3.55 -32.95
CA VAL A 354 23.38 -4.34 -31.71
C VAL A 354 24.68 -5.09 -31.44
N THR A 355 25.34 -5.63 -32.46
CA THR A 355 26.61 -6.35 -32.31
C THR A 355 27.76 -5.44 -31.86
N LYS A 356 27.78 -4.16 -32.26
CA LYS A 356 28.79 -3.17 -31.79
C LYS A 356 28.57 -2.72 -30.34
N ILE A 357 27.34 -2.72 -29.83
CA ILE A 357 27.04 -2.39 -28.43
C ILE A 357 27.40 -3.58 -27.52
N VAL A 358 27.14 -4.81 -27.97
CA VAL A 358 27.50 -6.04 -27.24
C VAL A 358 29.02 -6.21 -27.13
N ALA A 359 29.78 -5.90 -28.19
CA ALA A 359 31.24 -5.98 -28.17
C ALA A 359 31.94 -4.93 -27.27
N THR A 360 31.23 -3.87 -26.83
CA THR A 360 31.80 -2.85 -25.93
C THR A 360 31.56 -3.18 -24.45
N LEU A 361 30.84 -4.26 -24.14
CA LEU A 361 30.51 -4.68 -22.77
C LEU A 361 31.20 -5.99 -22.32
N GLU A 362 31.99 -6.63 -23.17
CA GLU A 362 32.74 -7.86 -22.84
C GLU A 362 34.15 -7.57 -22.29
N GLY A 363 34.28 -6.58 -21.39
CA GLY A 363 35.58 -6.15 -20.87
C GLY A 363 35.60 -5.68 -19.42
N VAL A 364 34.59 -6.02 -18.61
CA VAL A 364 34.67 -5.79 -17.15
C VAL A 364 34.06 -7.00 -16.43
N ASP A 365 34.93 -7.85 -15.88
CA ASP A 365 34.53 -8.89 -14.94
C ASP A 365 33.73 -8.27 -13.79
N MET A 366 32.50 -8.74 -13.63
CA MET A 366 31.57 -8.35 -12.57
C MET A 366 32.01 -8.98 -11.25
N ILE A 367 32.87 -8.28 -10.50
CA ILE A 367 33.14 -8.54 -9.09
C ILE A 367 32.11 -7.75 -8.25
N GLY A 368 31.41 -8.42 -7.32
CA GLY A 368 30.34 -7.87 -6.50
C GLY A 368 30.72 -6.64 -5.64
N PRO A 369 29.75 -5.98 -4.99
CA PRO A 369 29.93 -4.70 -4.30
C PRO A 369 30.79 -4.75 -3.03
N GLU A 370 31.53 -5.83 -2.77
CA GLU A 370 32.46 -5.93 -1.63
C GLU A 370 33.90 -5.53 -1.96
N ALA A 371 34.25 -5.15 -3.20
CA ALA A 371 35.66 -5.02 -3.59
C ALA A 371 36.13 -3.66 -4.17
N VAL A 372 35.52 -2.51 -3.81
CA VAL A 372 35.95 -1.20 -4.39
C VAL A 372 36.25 -0.10 -3.36
N PHE A 373 36.22 -0.36 -2.04
CA PHE A 373 36.63 0.65 -1.07
C PHE A 373 37.56 0.09 0.01
N PRO A 374 38.75 0.67 0.23
CA PRO A 374 39.60 0.25 1.34
C PRO A 374 38.85 0.40 2.66
N GLU A 375 38.82 -0.67 3.44
CA GLU A 375 38.00 -0.93 4.63
C GLU A 375 38.22 0.04 5.82
N ASN A 376 39.07 1.07 5.66
CA ASN A 376 39.52 1.93 6.75
C ASN A 376 39.57 3.45 6.46
N ALA A 377 38.88 3.95 5.43
CA ALA A 377 38.71 5.40 5.25
C ALA A 377 37.56 5.93 6.15
N PRO A 378 37.78 6.95 7.01
CA PRO A 378 36.72 7.45 7.89
C PRO A 378 35.68 8.21 7.08
N ARG A 379 34.52 7.56 6.90
CA ARG A 379 33.38 8.04 6.10
C ARG A 379 32.78 9.37 6.59
N ASP A 380 33.16 9.85 7.77
CA ASP A 380 32.62 11.08 8.39
C ASP A 380 33.38 12.37 7.99
N GLU A 381 34.53 12.27 7.31
CA GLU A 381 35.33 13.46 6.98
C GLU A 381 34.66 14.36 5.93
N ALA A 382 33.96 13.78 4.97
CA ALA A 382 33.23 14.54 3.95
C ALA A 382 32.11 15.38 4.56
N ALA A 383 31.27 14.78 5.42
CA ALA A 383 30.19 15.50 6.11
C ALA A 383 30.73 16.63 7.02
N LYS A 384 31.86 16.41 7.71
CA LYS A 384 32.51 17.45 8.51
C LYS A 384 33.03 18.62 7.68
N GLN A 385 33.53 18.36 6.47
CA GLN A 385 33.98 19.42 5.57
C GLN A 385 32.80 20.24 5.04
N GLU A 386 31.70 19.57 4.66
CA GLU A 386 30.47 20.25 4.22
C GLU A 386 29.85 21.12 5.33
N GLU A 387 29.91 20.67 6.60
CA GLU A 387 29.47 21.48 7.74
C GLU A 387 30.34 22.72 7.93
N LYS A 388 31.67 22.57 7.82
CA LYS A 388 32.61 23.72 7.89
C LYS A 388 32.42 24.71 6.75
N GLN A 389 32.00 24.23 5.58
CA GLN A 389 31.66 25.07 4.43
C GLN A 389 30.26 25.69 4.53
N GLY A 390 29.46 25.33 5.54
CA GLY A 390 28.12 25.85 5.75
C GLY A 390 27.04 25.26 4.82
N ILE A 391 27.38 24.21 4.07
CA ILE A 391 26.46 23.52 3.13
C ILE A 391 25.40 22.74 3.91
N ILE A 392 25.82 22.11 5.02
CA ILE A 392 24.93 21.38 5.93
C ILE A 392 24.86 22.05 7.29
N GLN A 393 23.70 21.93 7.96
CA GLN A 393 23.45 22.50 9.27
C GLN A 393 22.61 21.56 10.14
N PHE A 394 22.87 21.56 11.45
CA PHE A 394 22.16 20.74 12.43
C PHE A 394 21.29 21.60 13.34
N HIS A 395 20.01 21.24 13.45
CA HIS A 395 19.05 21.97 14.27
C HIS A 395 18.26 21.01 15.15
N VAL A 396 18.24 21.23 16.47
CA VAL A 396 17.32 20.52 17.35
C VAL A 396 15.98 21.24 17.33
N VAL A 397 14.99 20.58 16.75
CA VAL A 397 13.63 21.08 16.60
C VAL A 397 12.65 20.24 17.41
N GLY A 398 11.56 20.83 17.84
CA GLY A 398 10.49 20.13 18.54
C GLY A 398 9.23 20.97 18.50
N ASN A 399 8.08 20.30 18.55
CA ASN A 399 6.82 21.00 18.70
C ASN A 399 6.69 21.52 20.15
N SER A 400 6.07 22.68 20.32
CA SER A 400 5.78 23.23 21.65
C SER A 400 4.31 23.60 21.72
N LEU A 401 3.62 23.09 22.73
CA LEU A 401 2.23 23.46 23.00
C LEU A 401 2.13 24.77 23.79
N THR A 402 3.25 25.25 24.36
CA THR A 402 3.29 26.41 25.25
C THR A 402 3.89 27.65 24.62
N ARG A 403 4.69 27.51 23.54
CA ARG A 403 5.30 28.62 22.81
C ARG A 403 4.95 28.54 21.33
N PRO A 404 4.68 29.68 20.67
CA PRO A 404 4.46 29.68 19.23
C PRO A 404 5.72 29.21 18.51
N VAL A 405 5.59 28.12 17.75
CA VAL A 405 6.67 27.56 16.94
C VAL A 405 6.80 28.39 15.66
N SER A 406 8.02 28.74 15.26
CA SER A 406 8.24 29.51 14.03
C SER A 406 7.78 28.70 12.80
N LYS A 407 7.28 29.40 11.78
CA LYS A 407 6.83 28.77 10.52
C LYS A 407 7.94 27.88 9.91
N GLN A 408 9.19 28.29 10.03
CA GLN A 408 10.35 27.55 9.54
C GLN A 408 10.52 26.20 10.23
N VAL A 409 10.36 26.15 11.56
CA VAL A 409 10.49 24.91 12.33
C VAL A 409 9.35 23.94 12.00
N VAL A 410 8.13 24.45 11.79
CA VAL A 410 7.01 23.62 11.34
C VAL A 410 7.29 23.02 9.96
N LEU A 411 7.82 23.80 9.01
CA LEU A 411 8.21 23.30 7.69
C LEU A 411 9.31 22.23 7.78
N TRP A 412 10.29 22.42 8.67
CA TRP A 412 11.32 21.41 8.92
C TRP A 412 10.75 20.12 9.51
N LEU A 413 9.83 20.21 10.47
CA LEU A 413 9.16 19.04 11.05
C LEU A 413 8.32 18.30 9.99
N ILE A 414 7.60 19.01 9.11
CA ILE A 414 6.86 18.40 7.99
C ILE A 414 7.82 17.69 7.03
N GLY A 415 8.93 18.33 6.67
CA GLY A 415 9.93 17.72 5.79
C GLY A 415 10.59 16.48 6.42
N LEU A 416 10.93 16.53 7.71
CA LEU A 416 11.45 15.39 8.46
C LEU A 416 10.42 14.25 8.56
N GLN A 417 9.15 14.57 8.80
CA GLN A 417 8.07 13.60 8.79
C GLN A 417 7.98 12.88 7.44
N ASN A 418 8.12 13.61 6.32
CA ASN A 418 8.19 13.02 5.00
C ASN A 418 9.42 12.13 4.83
N VAL A 419 10.61 12.56 5.26
CA VAL A 419 11.82 11.74 5.20
C VAL A 419 11.63 10.44 5.99
N PHE A 420 11.16 10.50 7.23
CA PHE A 420 10.88 9.31 8.03
C PHE A 420 9.83 8.40 7.39
N SER A 421 8.74 8.96 6.87
CA SER A 421 7.69 8.18 6.21
C SER A 421 8.17 7.43 4.96
N HIS A 422 9.13 8.00 4.22
CA HIS A 422 9.68 7.34 3.04
C HIS A 422 10.75 6.30 3.39
N GLN A 423 11.58 6.60 4.39
CA GLN A 423 12.72 5.75 4.77
C GLN A 423 12.35 4.62 5.74
N LEU A 424 11.25 4.74 6.47
CA LEU A 424 10.77 3.76 7.45
C LEU A 424 9.39 3.22 7.04
N PRO A 425 9.27 2.43 5.95
CA PRO A 425 7.97 1.99 5.43
C PRO A 425 7.21 1.05 6.36
N LYS A 426 7.91 0.36 7.27
CA LYS A 426 7.28 -0.47 8.32
C LYS A 426 6.57 0.35 9.40
N MET A 427 6.82 1.66 9.47
CA MET A 427 6.23 2.56 10.45
C MET A 427 5.04 3.32 9.81
N PRO A 428 3.81 3.20 10.35
CA PRO A 428 2.65 3.92 9.83
C PRO A 428 2.84 5.44 9.82
N LYS A 429 2.40 6.12 8.77
CA LYS A 429 2.58 7.57 8.59
C LYS A 429 1.90 8.36 9.71
N GLU A 430 0.74 7.91 10.19
CA GLU A 430 0.00 8.50 11.30
C GLU A 430 0.82 8.41 12.59
N TYR A 431 1.51 7.28 12.80
CA TYR A 431 2.35 7.07 13.96
C TYR A 431 3.58 7.98 13.94
N ILE A 432 4.27 8.05 12.79
CA ILE A 432 5.42 8.94 12.59
C ILE A 432 5.01 10.38 12.85
N THR A 433 3.91 10.82 12.24
CA THR A 433 3.37 12.17 12.42
C THR A 433 3.08 12.44 13.90
N ARG A 434 2.41 11.51 14.59
CA ARG A 434 2.11 11.67 16.01
C ARG A 434 3.37 11.85 16.86
N MET A 435 4.43 11.10 16.61
CA MET A 435 5.67 11.21 17.40
C MET A 435 6.49 12.45 17.04
N VAL A 436 6.65 12.77 15.74
CA VAL A 436 7.42 13.94 15.29
C VAL A 436 6.81 15.26 15.79
N PHE A 437 5.47 15.33 15.88
CA PHE A 437 4.75 16.51 16.36
C PHE A 437 4.37 16.45 17.85
N ASP A 438 4.73 15.40 18.58
CA ASP A 438 4.51 15.33 20.04
C ASP A 438 5.49 16.27 20.75
N ALA A 439 4.98 17.09 21.68
CA ALA A 439 5.80 18.03 22.45
C ALA A 439 6.81 17.36 23.39
N LYS A 440 6.65 16.08 23.68
CA LYS A 440 7.61 15.28 24.46
C LYS A 440 8.80 14.79 23.63
N HIS A 441 8.69 14.84 22.31
CA HIS A 441 9.74 14.41 21.39
C HIS A 441 10.48 15.62 20.82
N LYS A 442 11.76 15.40 20.52
CA LYS A 442 12.59 16.35 19.79
C LYS A 442 13.22 15.63 18.61
N THR A 443 13.50 16.37 17.55
CA THR A 443 14.17 15.84 16.37
C THR A 443 15.43 16.64 16.11
N LEU A 444 16.58 15.97 16.03
CA LEU A 444 17.80 16.54 15.47
C LEU A 444 17.67 16.49 13.95
N ALA A 445 17.50 17.65 13.32
CA ALA A 445 17.34 17.81 11.88
C ALA A 445 18.69 18.07 11.21
N LEU A 446 18.97 17.33 10.13
CA LEU A 446 20.05 17.60 9.19
C LEU A 446 19.48 18.37 7.99
N MET A 447 19.94 19.60 7.83
CA MET A 447 19.56 20.51 6.78
C MET A 447 20.68 20.60 5.75
N LYS A 448 20.32 20.58 4.47
CA LYS A 448 21.22 20.88 3.34
C LYS A 448 20.49 21.81 2.39
N ASP A 449 21.08 22.96 2.07
CA ASP A 449 20.44 24.00 1.25
C ASP A 449 19.02 24.37 1.75
N ASN A 450 18.86 24.53 3.07
CA ASN A 450 17.58 24.77 3.76
C ASN A 450 16.51 23.68 3.60
N ARG A 451 16.85 22.49 3.10
CA ARG A 451 15.95 21.33 2.99
C ARG A 451 16.35 20.23 3.98
N PRO A 452 15.37 19.61 4.68
CA PRO A 452 15.67 18.50 5.58
C PRO A 452 16.00 17.25 4.77
N ILE A 453 17.20 16.73 4.94
CA ILE A 453 17.70 15.53 4.25
C ILE A 453 17.85 14.32 5.19
N GLY A 454 17.70 14.52 6.49
CA GLY A 454 17.77 13.45 7.48
C GLY A 454 17.51 13.94 8.89
N GLY A 455 17.28 13.03 9.82
CA GLY A 455 17.12 13.39 11.21
C GLY A 455 17.06 12.21 12.16
N ILE A 456 17.17 12.52 13.45
CA ILE A 456 16.94 11.57 14.54
C ILE A 456 15.86 12.13 15.46
N CYS A 457 14.72 11.45 15.54
CA CYS A 457 13.65 11.76 16.48
C CYS A 457 13.89 10.96 17.77
N PHE A 458 13.88 11.65 18.91
CA PHE A 458 14.19 11.08 20.21
C PHE A 458 13.32 11.67 21.31
N ARG A 459 13.21 10.93 22.42
CA ARG A 459 12.54 11.34 23.64
C ARG A 459 13.48 11.18 24.83
N MET A 460 13.72 12.28 25.54
CA MET A 460 14.61 12.30 26.69
C MET A 460 13.84 12.02 27.98
N PHE A 461 14.43 11.17 28.83
CA PHE A 461 13.96 10.86 30.18
C PHE A 461 15.00 11.34 31.19
N GLN A 462 15.02 12.65 31.44
CA GLN A 462 16.05 13.31 32.27
C GLN A 462 16.18 12.71 33.67
N THR A 463 15.06 12.37 34.31
CA THR A 463 15.04 11.76 35.64
C THR A 463 15.64 10.34 35.68
N GLN A 464 15.58 9.62 34.56
CA GLN A 464 16.08 8.25 34.42
C GLN A 464 17.46 8.20 33.74
N GLY A 465 18.01 9.33 33.28
CA GLY A 465 19.34 9.40 32.67
C GLY A 465 19.47 8.75 31.29
N PHE A 466 18.37 8.41 30.62
CA PHE A 466 18.38 7.81 29.28
C PHE A 466 17.54 8.58 28.26
N SER A 467 17.80 8.35 26.97
CA SER A 467 16.96 8.81 25.87
C SER A 467 16.57 7.65 24.96
N GLU A 468 15.31 7.64 24.55
CA GLU A 468 14.79 6.74 23.51
C GLU A 468 15.04 7.36 22.14
N ILE A 469 15.69 6.63 21.24
CA ILE A 469 15.75 6.97 19.82
C ILE A 469 14.55 6.29 19.16
N VAL A 470 13.63 7.10 18.66
CA VAL A 470 12.36 6.64 18.07
C VAL A 470 12.51 6.43 16.57
N PHE A 471 13.09 7.41 15.88
CA PHE A 471 13.36 7.32 14.44
C PHE A 471 14.77 7.80 14.12
N CYS A 472 15.44 7.15 13.18
CA CYS A 472 16.72 7.58 12.64
C CYS A 472 16.73 7.28 11.15
N ALA A 473 16.78 8.32 10.31
CA ALA A 473 16.78 8.15 8.87
C ALA A 473 17.49 9.30 8.13
N VAL A 474 18.04 8.99 6.97
CA VAL A 474 18.60 9.93 5.99
C VAL A 474 18.01 9.57 4.63
N THR A 475 17.72 10.56 3.79
CA THR A 475 17.20 10.35 2.43
C THR A 475 18.12 9.45 1.61
N SER A 476 17.57 8.50 0.85
CA SER A 476 18.33 7.50 0.08
C SER A 476 19.38 8.10 -0.85
N SER A 477 19.12 9.26 -1.46
CA SER A 477 20.07 9.99 -2.33
C SER A 477 21.32 10.49 -1.61
N GLU A 478 21.26 10.60 -0.28
CA GLU A 478 22.33 11.10 0.59
C GLU A 478 22.84 10.01 1.55
N GLN A 479 22.39 8.75 1.41
CA GLN A 479 22.92 7.63 2.17
C GLN A 479 24.36 7.29 1.73
N VAL A 480 25.11 6.59 2.58
CA VAL A 480 26.51 6.17 2.35
C VAL A 480 27.56 7.31 2.32
N LYS A 481 27.13 8.58 2.32
CA LYS A 481 28.02 9.78 2.39
C LYS A 481 28.49 10.16 3.82
N GLY A 482 28.25 9.30 4.80
CA GLY A 482 28.67 9.52 6.19
C GLY A 482 27.75 10.41 7.05
N TYR A 483 26.70 11.01 6.48
CA TYR A 483 25.78 11.87 7.23
C TYR A 483 25.11 11.18 8.42
N GLY A 484 24.80 9.88 8.34
CA GLY A 484 24.18 9.13 9.46
C GLY A 484 25.09 9.07 10.69
N SER A 485 26.35 8.69 10.50
CA SER A 485 27.35 8.69 11.57
C SER A 485 27.58 10.09 12.14
N HIS A 486 27.68 11.11 11.26
CA HIS A 486 27.87 12.50 11.68
C HIS A 486 26.69 13.01 12.51
N LEU A 487 25.46 12.70 12.09
CA LEU A 487 24.22 13.01 12.82
C LEU A 487 24.18 12.33 14.19
N MET A 488 24.62 11.07 14.30
CA MET A 488 24.71 10.36 15.56
C MET A 488 25.75 10.97 16.51
N ASN A 489 26.90 11.40 15.99
CA ASN A 489 27.93 12.06 16.80
C ASN A 489 27.42 13.39 17.39
N HIS A 490 26.75 14.21 16.57
CA HIS A 490 26.07 15.43 17.02
C HIS A 490 25.00 15.14 18.07
N LEU A 491 24.23 14.06 17.90
CA LEU A 491 23.23 13.62 18.87
C LEU A 491 23.86 13.26 20.22
N LYS A 492 24.97 12.52 20.23
CA LYS A 492 25.69 12.13 21.45
C LYS A 492 26.21 13.36 22.20
N ASP A 493 26.87 14.28 21.50
CA ASP A 493 27.39 15.51 22.09
C ASP A 493 26.28 16.42 22.61
N TYR A 494 25.10 16.42 21.97
CA TYR A 494 23.92 17.12 22.50
C TYR A 494 23.42 16.50 23.81
N HIS A 495 23.33 15.18 23.89
CA HIS A 495 22.78 14.48 25.07
C HIS A 495 23.72 14.50 26.28
N ILE A 496 25.03 14.43 26.06
CA ILE A 496 26.03 14.59 27.13
C ILE A 496 25.87 15.96 27.80
N ARG A 497 25.65 17.03 27.01
CA ARG A 497 25.37 18.38 27.52
C ARG A 497 24.06 18.48 28.31
N GLN A 498 23.15 17.52 28.14
CA GLN A 498 21.87 17.44 28.86
C GLN A 498 21.91 16.41 30.00
N ASN A 499 23.10 15.94 30.41
CA ASN A 499 23.31 14.92 31.44
C ASN A 499 22.59 13.58 31.15
N ILE A 500 22.45 13.21 29.87
CA ILE A 500 21.97 11.90 29.45
C ILE A 500 23.16 11.04 29.02
N THR A 501 23.34 9.89 29.67
CA THR A 501 24.48 8.99 29.42
C THR A 501 24.07 7.70 28.71
N HIS A 502 22.78 7.44 28.55
CA HIS A 502 22.33 6.19 27.94
C HIS A 502 21.36 6.41 26.78
N PHE A 503 21.53 5.65 25.72
CA PHE A 503 20.56 5.54 24.63
C PHE A 503 19.95 4.15 24.58
N LEU A 504 18.64 4.14 24.34
CA LEU A 504 17.87 2.93 24.05
C LEU A 504 17.17 3.13 22.71
N THR A 505 17.16 2.08 21.89
CA THR A 505 16.48 2.09 20.60
C THR A 505 15.98 0.69 20.27
N PHE A 506 14.83 0.62 19.62
CA PHE A 506 14.39 -0.60 18.95
C PHE A 506 14.83 -0.53 17.50
N ALA A 507 15.83 -1.35 17.14
CA ALA A 507 16.40 -1.38 15.80
C ALA A 507 15.75 -2.49 14.97
N ASP A 508 15.29 -2.14 13.76
CA ASP A 508 14.94 -3.11 12.72
C ASP A 508 16.17 -3.90 12.28
N GLU A 509 15.99 -5.10 11.74
CA GLU A 509 17.05 -6.03 11.34
C GLU A 509 18.08 -5.39 10.40
N PHE A 510 17.60 -4.56 9.46
CA PHE A 510 18.44 -3.83 8.52
C PHE A 510 19.28 -2.71 9.18
N ALA A 511 18.83 -2.20 10.34
CA ALA A 511 19.49 -1.10 11.05
C ALA A 511 20.46 -1.58 12.14
N ILE A 512 20.39 -2.85 12.57
CA ILE A 512 21.27 -3.42 13.61
C ILE A 512 22.75 -3.19 13.28
N GLY A 513 23.15 -3.39 12.02
CA GLY A 513 24.52 -3.19 11.56
C GLY A 513 24.99 -1.73 11.69
N TYR A 514 24.11 -0.77 11.41
CA TYR A 514 24.38 0.65 11.61
C TYR A 514 24.54 0.97 13.11
N PHE A 515 23.59 0.58 13.95
CA PHE A 515 23.62 0.87 15.38
C PHE A 515 24.84 0.22 16.07
N ARG A 516 25.22 -1.01 15.67
CA ARG A 516 26.45 -1.66 16.17
C ARG A 516 27.70 -0.83 15.87
N LYS A 517 27.81 -0.28 14.65
CA LYS A 517 28.93 0.63 14.28
C LYS A 517 28.92 1.93 15.06
N GLN A 518 27.75 2.37 15.53
CA GLN A 518 27.60 3.55 16.40
C GLN A 518 27.83 3.24 17.89
N GLY A 519 28.22 2.02 18.26
CA GLY A 519 28.51 1.65 19.66
C GLY A 519 27.28 1.16 20.44
N PHE A 520 26.22 0.72 19.75
CA PHE A 520 25.09 0.05 20.40
C PHE A 520 25.32 -1.46 20.51
N SER A 521 24.93 -2.04 21.64
CA SER A 521 24.97 -3.47 21.93
C SER A 521 23.58 -4.01 22.25
N LYS A 522 23.39 -5.32 22.10
CA LYS A 522 22.19 -6.02 22.62
C LYS A 522 22.25 -6.17 24.15
N ASP A 523 23.43 -6.00 24.74
CA ASP A 523 23.61 -5.97 26.19
C ASP A 523 23.14 -4.64 26.77
N ILE A 524 22.09 -4.71 27.60
CA ILE A 524 21.42 -3.55 28.21
C ILE A 524 21.96 -3.38 29.63
N LYS A 525 22.83 -2.39 29.84
CA LYS A 525 23.48 -2.15 31.14
C LYS A 525 22.59 -1.42 32.15
N ILE A 526 21.47 -0.86 31.70
CA ILE A 526 20.51 -0.18 32.55
C ILE A 526 19.54 -1.21 33.17
N PRO A 527 19.23 -1.14 34.48
CA PRO A 527 18.23 -2.00 35.09
C PRO A 527 16.87 -1.91 34.40
N ARG A 528 16.19 -3.05 34.20
CA ARG A 528 14.86 -3.12 33.56
C ARG A 528 13.83 -2.17 34.19
N SER A 529 13.85 -2.03 35.51
CA SER A 529 12.94 -1.14 36.25
C SER A 529 13.03 0.33 35.83
N MET A 530 14.15 0.76 35.25
CA MET A 530 14.39 2.16 34.88
C MET A 530 13.80 2.51 33.52
N TYR A 531 13.68 1.56 32.59
CA TYR A 531 13.22 1.81 31.22
C TYR A 531 11.91 1.09 30.86
N GLN A 532 11.59 -0.01 31.53
CA GLN A 532 10.39 -0.80 31.25
C GLN A 532 9.12 0.02 31.53
N GLY A 533 8.24 0.13 30.54
CA GLY A 533 7.03 0.96 30.59
C GLY A 533 7.22 2.42 30.16
N TYR A 534 8.46 2.88 29.96
CA TYR A 534 8.75 4.22 29.44
C TYR A 534 9.02 4.23 27.93
N ILE A 535 9.74 3.22 27.45
CA ILE A 535 10.03 3.00 26.03
C ILE A 535 8.93 2.17 25.38
N LYS A 536 8.75 2.35 24.07
CA LYS A 536 7.72 1.61 23.34
C LYS A 536 8.30 0.34 22.73
N ASP A 537 7.62 -0.79 22.92
CA ASP A 537 8.00 -2.06 22.30
C ASP A 537 7.53 -2.10 20.83
N TYR A 538 8.45 -2.43 19.93
CA TYR A 538 8.18 -2.60 18.50
C TYR A 538 8.36 -4.06 18.11
N GLU A 539 7.36 -4.64 17.44
CA GLU A 539 7.44 -6.02 16.96
C GLU A 539 8.43 -6.14 15.81
N GLY A 540 9.24 -7.22 15.82
CA GLY A 540 10.28 -7.43 14.82
C GLY A 540 11.50 -6.52 14.97
N ALA A 541 11.61 -5.77 16.08
CA ALA A 541 12.77 -4.93 16.38
C ALA A 541 13.56 -5.47 17.58
N THR A 542 14.87 -5.32 17.54
CA THR A 542 15.75 -5.69 18.64
C THR A 542 16.04 -4.47 19.51
N LEU A 543 15.80 -4.57 20.82
CA LEU A 543 16.24 -3.56 21.78
C LEU A 543 17.77 -3.50 21.80
N MET A 544 18.33 -2.32 21.58
CA MET A 544 19.75 -2.04 21.62
C MET A 544 20.05 -0.88 22.55
N HIS A 545 21.19 -0.94 23.24
CA HIS A 545 21.64 0.02 24.22
C HIS A 545 23.01 0.58 23.85
N CYS A 546 23.20 1.89 24.04
CA CYS A 546 24.51 2.55 23.92
C CYS A 546 24.79 3.37 25.17
N GLU A 547 25.95 3.16 25.78
CA GLU A 547 26.46 3.95 26.89
C GLU A 547 27.38 5.05 26.34
N LEU A 548 27.10 6.29 26.71
CA LEU A 548 27.84 7.47 26.32
C LEU A 548 28.88 7.81 27.38
N ASN A 549 30.09 8.15 26.92
CA ASN A 549 31.16 8.60 27.79
C ASN A 549 31.26 10.12 27.75
N SER A 550 31.03 10.78 28.88
CA SER A 550 31.05 12.24 29.01
C SER A 550 32.41 12.88 28.75
N ARG A 551 33.50 12.08 28.74
CA ARG A 551 34.87 12.56 28.47
C ARG A 551 35.19 12.61 26.98
N ILE A 552 34.34 12.05 26.11
CA ILE A 552 34.57 11.98 24.67
C ILE A 552 33.74 13.05 23.96
N VAL A 553 34.39 13.85 23.12
CA VAL A 553 33.72 14.70 22.14
C VAL A 553 33.53 13.88 20.87
N TYR A 554 32.31 13.41 20.63
CA TYR A 554 32.02 12.45 19.55
C TYR A 554 32.17 13.07 18.16
N THR A 555 31.86 14.37 18.02
CA THR A 555 32.12 15.10 16.77
C THR A 555 33.62 15.15 16.41
N GLU A 556 34.52 15.09 17.39
CA GLU A 556 35.97 15.04 17.16
C GLU A 556 36.59 13.64 17.26
N PHE A 557 35.76 12.62 17.47
CA PHE A 557 36.20 11.25 17.78
C PHE A 557 37.30 10.73 16.84
N THR A 558 37.10 10.82 15.52
CA THR A 558 38.08 10.37 14.52
C THR A 558 39.44 11.08 14.66
N ALA A 559 39.45 12.37 14.97
CA ALA A 559 40.67 13.15 15.12
C ALA A 559 41.42 12.77 16.41
N VAL A 560 40.67 12.55 17.50
CA VAL A 560 41.22 12.10 18.79
C VAL A 560 41.82 10.70 18.66
N VAL A 561 41.10 9.76 18.05
CA VAL A 561 41.60 8.38 17.84
C VAL A 561 42.85 8.37 16.96
N ARG A 562 42.90 9.19 15.90
CA ARG A 562 44.12 9.33 15.07
C ARG A 562 45.31 9.88 15.85
N LYS A 563 45.09 10.80 16.80
CA LYS A 563 46.12 11.31 17.69
C LYS A 563 46.58 10.30 18.75
N GLN A 564 45.71 9.39 19.18
CA GLN A 564 46.04 8.34 20.15
C GLN A 564 46.70 7.10 19.53
N LYS A 565 46.48 6.86 18.23
CA LYS A 565 47.14 5.79 17.46
C LYS A 565 48.55 6.15 16.97
N LYS A 566 48.87 7.45 16.96
CA LYS A 566 50.24 7.95 16.85
C LYS A 566 50.85 8.01 18.24
#